data_AF-A0A969LNA9-F1
#
_entry.id   AF-A0A969LNA9-F1
#
_cell.length_a   1.000
_cell.length_b   1.000
_cell.length_c   1.000
_cell.angle_alpha   90.00
_cell.angle_beta   90.00
_cell.angle_gamma   90.00
#
_symmetry.space_group_name_H-M   'P 1'
#
loop_
_entity.id
_entity.type
_entity.pdbx_description
1 polymer ?
#
loop_
_entity_poly.entity_id
_entity_poly.type
_entity_poly.pdbx_seq_one_letter_code
_entity_poly.pdbx_strand_id
1 'polypeptide(L)' 'MAHDASLAEVADALDVHRVRQLPVMRDGKMIGIISRADLVRA' A
#
# COMPACT_ATOMS: atom_id res chain seq x y z
N MET A 1 2.69 3.35 -4.68
CA MET A 1 3.61 2.37 -4.07
C MET A 1 3.96 1.32 -5.10
N ALA A 2 5.17 0.77 -5.07
CA ALA A 2 5.55 -0.32 -5.98
C ALA A 2 4.80 -1.62 -5.60
N HIS A 3 4.54 -2.47 -6.58
CA HIS A 3 3.77 -3.71 -6.41
C HIS A 3 4.49 -4.85 -5.67
N ASP A 4 5.77 -4.68 -5.39
CA ASP A 4 6.68 -5.60 -4.71
C ASP A 4 7.03 -5.13 -3.29
N ALA A 5 6.41 -4.05 -2.80
CA ALA A 5 6.58 -3.57 -1.44
C ALA A 5 6.07 -4.59 -0.40
N SER A 6 6.83 -4.76 0.68
CA SER A 6 6.46 -5.62 1.80
C SER A 6 5.30 -5.04 2.62
N LEU A 7 4.64 -5.90 3.41
CA LEU A 7 3.56 -5.45 4.31
C LEU A 7 4.02 -4.39 5.31
N ALA A 8 5.26 -4.51 5.82
CA ALA A 8 5.82 -3.55 6.76
C ALA A 8 5.99 -2.16 6.13
N GLU A 9 6.54 -2.10 4.91
CA GLU A 9 6.70 -0.84 4.17
C GLU A 9 5.34 -0.19 3.87
N VAL A 10 4.32 -0.99 3.55
CA VAL A 10 2.96 -0.48 3.33
C VAL A 10 2.38 0.08 4.63
N ALA A 11 2.55 -0.61 5.77
CA ALA A 11 2.09 -0.15 7.07
C ALA A 11 2.73 1.19 7.46
N ASP A 12 4.05 1.29 7.35
CA ASP A 12 4.80 2.51 7.62
C ASP A 12 4.37 3.63 6.68
N ALA A 13 4.19 3.36 5.39
CA ALA A 13 3.75 4.36 4.44
C ALA A 13 2.35 4.90 4.75
N LEU A 14 1.40 4.04 5.16
CA LEU A 14 0.06 4.48 5.56
C LEU A 14 0.12 5.42 6.77
N ASP A 15 0.96 5.10 7.75
CA ASP A 15 1.09 5.88 8.98
C ASP A 15 1.86 7.20 8.75
N VAL A 16 2.97 7.16 8.02
CA VAL A 16 3.80 8.35 7.67
C VAL A 16 2.98 9.37 6.88
N HIS A 17 2.22 8.91 5.89
CA HIS A 17 1.44 9.80 5.03
C HIS A 17 0.07 10.14 5.63
N ARG A 18 -0.31 9.51 6.75
CA ARG A 18 -1.63 9.64 7.40
C ARG A 18 -2.79 9.40 6.43
N VAL A 19 -2.61 8.45 5.52
CA VAL A 19 -3.61 8.07 4.53
C VAL A 19 -4.19 6.71 4.86
N ARG A 20 -5.48 6.52 4.56
CA ARG A 20 -6.19 5.28 4.87
C ARG A 20 -5.85 4.13 3.90
N GLN A 21 -5.34 4.47 2.73
CA GLN A 21 -5.09 3.57 1.61
C GLN A 21 -4.02 4.15 0.68
N LEU A 22 -3.30 3.26 0.00
CA LEU A 22 -2.24 3.60 -0.96
C LEU A 22 -2.51 2.92 -2.31
N PRO A 23 -2.34 3.63 -3.44
CA PRO A 23 -2.40 3.01 -4.74
C PRO A 23 -1.15 2.17 -5.01
N VAL A 24 -1.36 0.97 -5.54
CA VAL A 24 -0.31 0.07 -6.01
C VAL A 24 -0.07 0.32 -7.50
N MET A 25 1.17 0.61 -7.84
CA MET A 25 1.62 1.00 -9.17
C MET A 25 2.58 -0.05 -9.73
N ARG A 26 2.49 -0.31 -11.03
CA ARG A 26 3.42 -1.14 -11.80
C ARG A 26 3.62 -0.52 -13.17
N ASP A 27 4.86 -0.30 -13.57
CA ASP A 27 5.23 0.24 -14.90
C ASP A 27 4.46 1.53 -15.26
N GLY A 28 4.30 2.43 -14.27
CA GLY A 28 3.58 3.70 -14.44
C GLY A 28 2.04 3.58 -14.46
N LYS A 29 1.48 2.37 -14.28
CA LYS A 29 0.03 2.12 -14.24
C LYS A 29 -0.43 1.78 -12.83
N MET A 30 -1.58 2.29 -12.43
CA MET A 30 -2.25 1.88 -11.20
C MET A 30 -2.89 0.50 -11.42
N ILE A 31 -2.47 -0.50 -10.65
CA ILE A 31 -2.95 -1.88 -10.76
C ILE A 31 -3.82 -2.31 -9.58
N GLY A 32 -3.89 -1.51 -8.51
CA GLY A 32 -4.70 -1.83 -7.35
C GLY A 32 -4.61 -0.79 -6.25
N ILE A 33 -5.26 -1.10 -5.12
CA ILE A 33 -5.25 -0.29 -3.91
C ILE A 33 -5.08 -1.20 -2.71
N ILE A 34 -4.30 -0.75 -1.73
CA ILE A 34 -4.09 -1.45 -0.47
C ILE A 34 -4.44 -0.54 0.70
N SER A 35 -5.15 -1.08 1.67
CA SER A 35 -5.61 -0.36 2.86
C SER A 35 -5.12 -1.03 4.15
N ARG A 36 -5.20 -0.30 5.25
CA ARG A 36 -4.89 -0.85 6.59
C ARG A 36 -5.73 -2.07 6.96
N ALA A 37 -6.94 -2.20 6.40
CA ALA A 37 -7.81 -3.37 6.61
C ALA A 37 -7.30 -4.61 5.87
N ASP A 38 -6.63 -4.43 4.73
CA ASP A 38 -6.05 -5.53 3.96
C ASP A 38 -4.83 -6.11 4.68
N LEU A 39 -4.06 -5.26 5.38
CA LEU A 39 -2.93 -5.70 6.21
C LEU A 39 -3.35 -6.59 7.39
N VAL A 40 -4.56 -6.38 7.94
CA VAL A 40 -5.08 -7.18 9.07
C VAL A 40 -5.60 -8.55 8.61
N ARG A 41 -5.91 -8.71 7.32
CA ARG A 41 -6.45 -9.95 6.74
C ARG A 41 -5.39 -10.88 6.15
N ALA A 42 -4.15 -10.42 6.02
CA ALA A 42 -3.04 -11.10 5.35
C ALA A 42 -2.30 -12.09 6.27
#